data_AF-A0A7R9ZM87-F1
#
_entry.id   AF-A0A7R9ZM87-F1
#
_cell.length_a   1.000
_cell.length_b   1.000
_cell.length_c   1.000
_cell.angle_alpha   90.00
_cell.angle_beta   90.00
_cell.angle_gamma   90.00
#
_symmetry.space_group_name_H-M   'P 1'
#
loop_
_entity.id
_entity.type
_entity.pdbx_description
1 polymer ?
#
loop_
_entity_poly.entity_id
_entity_poly.type
_entity_poly.pdbx_seq_one_letter_code
_entity_poly.pdbx_strand_id
1 'polypeptide(L)'
;MADWDEGDEAEQQQEQQQQQQVEEEQEQGEQQAQVPQGLGLDDDDDDDDDDDDILDMGDDDGAVMNEREALLMRFCPDDSSMLYPQEDKRNRQLQYACRLCPYTEPAPNQPLIYRNDLKKEVGNILHTVPSAISDDPTLARTQNANCANCNHHEAVFFQSDIAQADSLALIFVCCNCDHKWVN
;
A
#
# COMPACT_ATOMS: atom_id res chain seq x y z
N MET A 1 -33.98 40.76 32.42
CA MET A 1 -33.73 39.31 32.41
C MET A 1 -33.43 38.97 30.96
N ALA A 2 -32.27 38.37 30.70
CA ALA A 2 -31.42 38.61 29.53
C ALA A 2 -31.96 38.16 28.17
N ASP A 3 -31.55 38.94 27.16
CA ASP A 3 -31.50 38.70 25.71
C ASP A 3 -30.72 37.41 25.37
N TRP A 4 -31.28 36.52 24.55
CA TRP A 4 -30.70 35.23 24.13
C TRP A 4 -31.18 34.82 22.72
N ASP A 5 -31.11 35.67 21.70
CA ASP A 5 -31.60 35.29 20.35
C ASP A 5 -30.77 35.85 19.16
N GLU A 6 -29.51 36.25 19.36
CA GLU A 6 -28.66 36.80 18.28
C GLU A 6 -27.35 36.02 18.03
N GLY A 7 -27.18 34.84 18.65
CA GLY A 7 -25.97 34.00 18.51
C GLY A 7 -26.06 32.89 17.44
N ASP A 8 -27.25 32.35 17.19
CA ASP A 8 -27.44 31.16 16.34
C ASP A 8 -27.40 31.45 14.83
N GLU A 9 -27.72 32.67 14.39
CA GLU A 9 -27.75 33.01 12.97
C GLU A 9 -26.34 33.21 12.38
N ALA A 10 -25.38 33.63 13.20
CA ALA A 10 -23.99 33.85 12.77
C ALA A 10 -23.23 32.53 12.58
N GLU A 11 -23.48 31.53 13.44
CA GLU A 11 -22.90 30.19 13.32
C GLU A 11 -23.44 29.45 12.09
N GLN A 12 -24.76 29.51 11.84
CA GLN A 12 -25.37 28.92 10.64
C GLN A 12 -24.89 29.57 9.33
N GLN A 13 -24.62 30.89 9.34
CA GLN A 13 -24.02 31.56 8.17
C GLN A 13 -22.57 31.16 7.95
N GLN A 14 -21.83 30.87 9.02
CA GLN A 14 -20.44 30.45 8.94
C GLN A 14 -20.32 29.00 8.45
N GLU A 15 -21.22 28.11 8.87
CA GLU A 15 -21.31 26.73 8.37
C GLU A 15 -21.74 26.69 6.89
N GLN A 16 -22.70 27.53 6.47
CA GLN A 16 -23.08 27.64 5.05
C GLN A 16 -21.94 28.17 4.17
N GLN A 17 -21.15 29.12 4.67
CA GLN A 17 -19.96 29.61 3.96
C GLN A 17 -18.86 28.55 3.87
N GLN A 18 -18.67 27.73 4.91
CA GLN A 18 -17.73 26.60 4.87
C GLN A 18 -18.18 25.51 3.90
N GLN A 19 -19.48 25.19 3.85
CA GLN A 19 -20.00 24.20 2.90
C GLN A 19 -19.85 24.67 1.44
N GLN A 20 -20.09 25.96 1.15
CA GLN A 20 -19.85 26.52 -0.19
C GLN A 20 -18.38 26.51 -0.61
N GLN A 21 -17.45 26.77 0.32
CA GLN A 21 -16.01 26.69 0.01
C GLN A 21 -15.54 25.27 -0.32
N VAL A 22 -16.09 24.27 0.37
CA VAL A 22 -15.75 22.85 0.12
C VAL A 22 -16.29 22.36 -1.23
N GLU A 23 -17.48 22.81 -1.65
CA GLU A 23 -18.03 22.49 -2.97
C GLU A 23 -17.23 23.12 -4.12
N GLU A 24 -16.78 24.38 -3.98
CA GLU A 24 -15.94 25.05 -5.00
C GLU A 24 -14.53 24.42 -5.15
N GLU A 25 -13.96 23.85 -4.09
CA GLU A 25 -12.69 23.13 -4.17
C GLU A 25 -12.83 21.76 -4.85
N GLN A 26 -14.00 21.10 -4.75
CA GLN A 26 -14.25 19.82 -5.43
C GLN A 26 -14.40 19.96 -6.95
N GLU A 27 -15.09 21.01 -7.43
CA GLU A 27 -15.26 21.24 -8.88
C GLU A 27 -13.94 21.61 -9.60
N GLN A 28 -12.96 22.14 -8.87
CA GLN A 28 -11.63 22.47 -9.42
C GLN A 28 -10.70 21.26 -9.53
N GLY A 29 -10.94 20.20 -8.75
CA GLY A 29 -10.16 18.95 -8.79
C GLY A 29 -10.45 18.08 -10.02
N GLU A 30 -11.63 18.21 -10.62
CA GLU A 30 -12.06 17.34 -11.73
C GLU A 30 -11.56 17.78 -13.12
N GLN A 31 -10.94 18.96 -13.24
CA GLN A 31 -10.57 19.54 -14.55
C GLN A 31 -9.12 19.23 -15.02
N GLN A 32 -8.33 18.44 -14.29
CA GLN A 32 -6.96 18.08 -14.70
C GLN A 32 -6.76 16.63 -15.19
N ALA A 33 -7.83 15.84 -15.33
CA ALA A 33 -7.75 14.50 -15.92
C ALA A 33 -8.26 14.48 -17.37
N GLN A 34 -7.60 15.19 -18.28
CA GLN A 34 -7.80 15.01 -19.72
C GLN A 34 -6.59 14.29 -20.33
N VAL A 35 -6.74 12.97 -20.51
CA VAL A 35 -5.85 12.16 -21.34
C VAL A 35 -6.22 12.43 -22.80
N PRO A 36 -5.29 12.85 -23.69
CA PRO A 36 -5.60 12.98 -25.10
C PRO A 36 -5.85 11.60 -25.70
N GLN A 37 -7.07 11.39 -26.19
CA GLN A 37 -7.47 10.21 -26.94
C GLN A 37 -6.89 10.28 -28.36
N GLY A 38 -6.26 9.18 -28.81
CA GLY A 38 -6.14 8.88 -30.23
C GLY A 38 -4.73 8.57 -30.69
N LEU A 39 -4.36 7.30 -30.66
CA LEU A 39 -3.69 6.61 -31.78
C LEU A 39 -4.22 5.18 -31.80
N GLY A 40 -4.89 4.81 -32.90
CA GLY A 40 -5.39 3.46 -33.15
C GLY A 40 -4.24 2.50 -33.35
N LEU A 41 -4.41 1.28 -32.83
CA LEU A 41 -3.60 0.14 -33.20
C LEU A 41 -4.56 -0.86 -33.82
N ASP A 42 -4.30 -1.13 -35.09
CA ASP A 42 -5.01 -2.10 -35.91
C ASP A 42 -4.77 -3.51 -35.36
N ASP A 43 -5.85 -4.29 -35.30
CA ASP A 43 -5.83 -5.73 -34.98
C ASP A 43 -5.18 -6.48 -36.15
N ASP A 44 -4.04 -7.13 -35.90
CA ASP A 44 -3.51 -8.21 -36.74
C ASP A 44 -3.28 -9.43 -35.82
N ASP A 45 -4.19 -10.39 -35.96
CA ASP A 45 -4.05 -11.78 -35.52
C ASP A 45 -2.89 -12.43 -36.30
N ASP A 46 -1.93 -13.04 -35.60
CA ASP A 46 -1.11 -14.13 -36.14
C ASP A 46 -0.73 -15.08 -34.98
N ASP A 47 -1.42 -16.21 -34.95
CA ASP A 47 -1.06 -17.43 -34.25
C ASP A 47 0.22 -18.01 -34.87
N ASP A 48 1.25 -18.26 -34.08
CA ASP A 48 2.26 -19.28 -34.40
C ASP A 48 2.77 -19.90 -33.08
N ASP A 49 2.25 -21.11 -32.82
CA ASP A 49 2.79 -22.09 -31.89
C ASP A 49 4.18 -22.54 -32.40
N ASP A 50 5.23 -22.38 -31.58
CA ASP A 50 6.43 -23.22 -31.66
C ASP A 50 7.03 -23.36 -30.25
N ASP A 51 6.70 -24.50 -29.63
CA ASP A 51 7.33 -25.05 -28.44
C ASP A 51 8.78 -25.46 -28.76
N ASP A 52 9.76 -24.64 -28.36
CA ASP A 52 11.16 -25.07 -28.26
C ASP A 52 11.57 -25.17 -26.78
N ASP A 53 11.57 -26.39 -26.27
CA ASP A 53 12.14 -26.82 -24.98
C ASP A 53 13.65 -26.50 -24.92
N ILE A 54 14.03 -25.32 -24.43
CA ILE A 54 15.43 -25.00 -24.11
C ILE A 54 15.80 -25.58 -22.74
N LEU A 55 16.47 -26.73 -22.77
CA LEU A 55 17.00 -27.39 -21.58
C LEU A 55 18.12 -26.57 -20.92
N ASP A 56 17.90 -26.29 -19.64
CA ASP A 56 18.86 -26.29 -18.52
C ASP A 56 20.33 -26.56 -18.87
N MET A 57 21.18 -25.53 -18.73
CA MET A 57 22.53 -25.63 -18.15
C MET A 57 23.05 -24.24 -17.74
N GLY A 58 23.16 -23.98 -16.44
CA GLY A 58 24.03 -22.93 -15.91
C GLY A 58 23.63 -22.46 -14.51
N ASP A 59 24.30 -23.00 -13.49
CA ASP A 59 24.49 -22.33 -12.19
C ASP A 59 25.06 -20.92 -12.44
N ASP A 60 24.20 -19.90 -12.39
CA ASP A 60 24.59 -18.51 -12.17
C ASP A 60 23.95 -18.09 -10.85
N ASP A 61 24.80 -17.90 -9.83
CA ASP A 61 24.49 -17.34 -8.51
C ASP A 61 24.10 -15.85 -8.64
N GLY A 62 23.09 -15.56 -9.46
CA GLY A 62 22.40 -14.30 -9.51
C GLY A 62 21.58 -14.16 -8.25
N ALA A 63 22.09 -13.39 -7.29
CA ALA A 63 21.31 -12.93 -6.14
C ALA A 63 19.96 -12.41 -6.66
N VAL A 64 18.89 -13.17 -6.42
CA VAL A 64 17.52 -12.72 -6.57
C VAL A 64 17.32 -11.66 -5.49
N MET A 65 17.70 -10.43 -5.82
CA MET A 65 17.52 -9.28 -4.95
C MET A 65 16.02 -9.14 -4.72
N ASN A 66 15.65 -9.19 -3.45
CA ASN A 66 14.27 -9.14 -2.98
C ASN A 66 13.53 -7.95 -3.63
N GLU A 67 12.49 -8.19 -4.42
CA GLU A 67 11.64 -7.14 -5.04
C GLU A 67 11.07 -6.14 -4.01
N ARG A 68 11.15 -6.46 -2.71
CA ARG A 68 10.72 -5.61 -1.60
C ARG A 68 11.80 -4.66 -1.08
N GLU A 69 13.08 -4.85 -1.42
CA GLU A 69 14.16 -3.85 -1.13
C GLU A 69 14.06 -2.61 -2.03
N ALA A 70 13.18 -2.68 -3.02
CA ALA A 70 13.03 -1.71 -4.08
C ALA A 70 12.68 -0.28 -3.62
N LEU A 71 11.88 -0.12 -2.58
CA LEU A 71 11.31 1.18 -2.23
C LEU A 71 11.58 1.57 -0.78
N LEU A 72 12.76 1.21 -0.28
CA LEU A 72 13.14 1.58 1.07
C LEU A 72 13.29 3.10 1.19
N MET A 73 12.62 3.69 2.18
CA MET A 73 12.79 5.11 2.52
C MET A 73 14.23 5.36 2.98
N ARG A 74 14.85 6.41 2.45
CA ARG A 74 16.24 6.79 2.76
C ARG A 74 16.29 8.07 3.57
N PHE A 75 17.26 8.12 4.49
CA PHE A 75 17.43 9.22 5.43
C PHE A 75 18.85 9.77 5.36
N CYS A 76 18.97 11.08 5.51
CA CYS A 76 20.24 11.79 5.55
C CYS A 76 21.04 11.35 6.79
N PRO A 77 22.34 11.01 6.67
CA PRO A 77 23.16 10.60 7.81
C PRO A 77 23.46 11.75 8.78
N ASP A 78 23.42 13.00 8.32
CA ASP A 78 23.80 14.17 9.13
C ASP A 78 22.63 14.73 9.96
N ASP A 79 21.42 14.75 9.40
CA ASP A 79 20.24 15.41 10.00
C ASP A 79 19.02 14.48 10.14
N SER A 80 19.12 13.21 9.73
CA SER A 80 18.03 12.22 9.76
C SER A 80 16.75 12.64 9.04
N SER A 81 16.82 13.63 8.15
CA SER A 81 15.70 14.03 7.29
C SER A 81 15.51 13.03 6.15
N MET A 82 14.29 12.91 5.65
CA MET A 82 14.01 12.08 4.48
C MET A 82 14.72 12.65 3.24
N LEU A 83 15.42 11.79 2.49
CA LEU A 83 16.05 12.17 1.23
C LEU A 83 15.03 12.14 0.09
N TYR A 84 15.16 13.09 -0.84
CA TYR A 84 14.24 13.24 -1.97
C TYR A 84 14.91 12.87 -3.30
N PRO A 85 14.21 12.18 -4.21
CA PRO A 85 14.68 11.94 -5.57
C PRO A 85 14.99 13.26 -6.29
N GLN A 86 16.16 13.33 -6.92
CA GLN A 86 16.64 14.44 -7.72
C GLN A 86 17.41 13.92 -8.94
N GLU A 87 17.27 14.57 -10.09
CA GLU A 87 17.99 14.21 -11.32
C GLU A 87 19.36 14.94 -11.37
N ASP A 88 20.45 14.20 -11.58
CA ASP A 88 21.70 14.78 -12.09
C ASP A 88 21.65 14.83 -13.62
N LYS A 89 21.30 16.01 -14.16
CA LYS A 89 21.13 16.25 -15.60
C LYS A 89 22.40 16.02 -16.43
N ARG A 90 23.58 16.11 -15.82
CA ARG A 90 24.86 15.95 -16.55
C ARG A 90 25.13 14.49 -16.85
N ASN A 91 24.96 13.65 -15.85
CA ASN A 91 25.21 12.21 -15.93
C ASN A 91 23.94 11.41 -16.30
N ARG A 92 22.77 12.07 -16.32
CA ARG A 92 21.45 11.45 -16.51
C ARG A 92 21.20 10.33 -15.50
N GLN A 93 21.56 10.59 -14.25
CA GLN A 93 21.46 9.65 -13.15
C GLN A 93 20.53 10.16 -12.07
N LEU A 94 19.80 9.23 -11.48
CA LEU A 94 18.95 9.48 -10.32
C LEU A 94 19.84 9.56 -9.06
N GLN A 95 19.64 10.59 -8.26
CA GLN A 95 20.27 10.77 -6.96
C GLN A 95 19.22 11.10 -5.90
N TYR A 96 19.56 10.87 -4.64
CA TYR A 96 18.77 11.26 -3.48
C TYR A 96 19.47 12.43 -2.78
N ALA A 97 18.74 13.51 -2.51
CA ALA A 97 19.27 14.72 -1.93
C ALA A 97 18.50 15.15 -0.68
N CYS A 98 19.22 15.65 0.32
CA CYS A 98 18.59 16.30 1.47
C CYS A 98 18.12 17.72 1.09
N ARG A 99 17.02 18.18 1.69
CA ARG A 99 16.53 19.56 1.53
C ARG A 99 17.13 20.55 2.53
N LEU A 100 17.68 20.05 3.63
CA LEU A 100 18.17 20.88 4.74
C LEU A 100 19.70 21.08 4.70
N CYS A 101 20.44 20.17 4.07
CA CYS A 101 21.89 20.19 3.99
C CYS A 101 22.37 19.80 2.58
N PRO A 102 23.66 19.97 2.24
CA PRO A 102 24.18 19.68 0.90
C PRO A 102 24.47 18.19 0.65
N TYR A 103 23.99 17.28 1.52
CA TYR A 103 24.18 15.85 1.36
C TYR A 103 23.40 15.32 0.14
N THR A 104 24.10 14.59 -0.73
CA THR A 104 23.52 13.89 -1.87
C THR A 104 24.16 12.51 -2.04
N GLU A 105 23.40 11.53 -2.49
CA GLU A 105 23.88 10.18 -2.77
C GLU A 105 23.28 9.62 -4.07
N PRO A 106 23.99 8.78 -4.83
CA PRO A 106 23.44 8.15 -6.01
C PRO A 106 22.34 7.14 -5.63
N ALA A 107 21.31 7.03 -6.47
CA ALA A 107 20.31 5.98 -6.30
C ALA A 107 20.94 4.58 -6.47
N PRO A 108 20.42 3.56 -5.77
CA PRO A 108 20.82 2.17 -5.98
C PRO A 108 20.46 1.71 -7.40
N ASN A 109 20.76 0.45 -7.74
CA ASN A 109 20.54 -0.16 -9.07
C ASN A 109 19.06 -0.29 -9.49
N GLN A 110 18.16 0.54 -8.97
CA GLN A 110 16.76 0.55 -9.31
C GLN A 110 16.25 2.00 -9.52
N PRO A 111 15.59 2.27 -10.66
CA PRO A 111 15.07 3.60 -11.00
C PRO A 111 13.65 3.88 -10.46
N LEU A 112 12.96 2.90 -9.90
CA LEU A 112 11.57 3.05 -9.43
C LEU A 112 11.53 3.91 -8.15
N ILE A 113 10.82 5.04 -8.24
CA ILE A 113 10.67 6.02 -7.15
C ILE A 113 9.35 5.88 -6.40
N TYR A 114 8.31 5.46 -7.10
CA TYR A 114 6.95 5.42 -6.58
C TYR A 114 6.20 4.23 -7.17
N ARG A 115 5.44 3.54 -6.32
CA ARG A 115 4.53 2.48 -6.71
C ARG A 115 3.20 2.71 -6.00
N ASN A 116 2.11 2.65 -6.77
CA ASN A 116 0.76 2.72 -6.23
C ASN A 116 0.12 1.34 -6.31
N ASP A 117 0.05 0.65 -5.18
CA ASP A 117 -0.57 -0.67 -5.10
C ASP A 117 -2.08 -0.51 -4.86
N LEU A 118 -2.86 -0.54 -5.94
CA LEU A 118 -4.33 -0.33 -5.91
C LEU A 118 -5.09 -1.45 -5.21
N LYS A 119 -4.56 -2.68 -5.26
CA LYS A 119 -5.13 -3.86 -4.60
C LYS A 119 -4.12 -4.36 -3.59
N LYS A 120 -4.51 -4.42 -2.32
CA LYS A 120 -3.69 -5.02 -1.26
C LYS A 120 -3.99 -6.52 -1.22
N GLU A 121 -2.99 -7.35 -1.51
CA GLU A 121 -3.14 -8.80 -1.39
C GLU A 121 -3.44 -9.21 0.06
N VAL A 122 -4.24 -10.26 0.21
CA VAL A 122 -4.72 -10.77 1.51
C VAL A 122 -3.56 -11.21 2.42
N GLY A 123 -2.44 -11.64 1.83
CA GLY A 123 -1.21 -11.99 2.55
C GLY A 123 -0.62 -10.82 3.37
N ASN A 124 -0.83 -9.58 2.94
CA ASN A 124 -0.36 -8.41 3.68
C ASN A 124 -1.19 -8.10 4.93
N ILE A 125 -2.39 -8.69 5.06
CA ILE A 125 -3.27 -8.48 6.22
C ILE A 125 -2.78 -9.23 7.44
N LEU A 126 -2.18 -10.41 7.27
CA LEU A 126 -1.74 -11.20 8.42
C LEU A 126 -0.71 -10.44 9.27
N HIS A 127 0.06 -9.55 8.66
CA HIS A 127 1.01 -8.68 9.35
C HIS A 127 0.35 -7.55 10.16
N THR A 128 -0.86 -7.11 9.82
CA THR A 128 -1.57 -6.08 10.59
C THR A 128 -2.25 -6.64 11.83
N VAL A 129 -2.49 -7.96 11.86
CA VAL A 129 -3.14 -8.63 12.98
C VAL A 129 -2.19 -8.67 14.19
N PRO A 130 -2.52 -8.03 15.32
CA PRO A 130 -1.71 -8.06 16.53
C PRO A 130 -1.42 -9.48 17.02
N SER A 131 -0.26 -9.74 17.63
CA SER A 131 0.03 -11.06 18.20
C SER A 131 -0.89 -11.41 19.37
N ALA A 132 -1.30 -10.43 20.19
CA ALA A 132 -2.14 -10.64 21.38
C ALA A 132 -3.64 -10.87 21.09
N ILE A 133 -4.03 -11.05 19.82
CA ILE A 133 -5.44 -11.23 19.45
C ILE A 133 -6.03 -12.55 19.96
N SER A 134 -5.16 -13.54 20.24
CA SER A 134 -5.54 -14.81 20.87
C SER A 134 -6.10 -14.65 22.28
N ASP A 135 -5.78 -13.55 22.98
CA ASP A 135 -6.18 -13.31 24.37
C ASP A 135 -7.52 -12.57 24.47
N ASP A 136 -8.05 -12.06 23.36
CA ASP A 136 -9.32 -11.34 23.34
C ASP A 136 -10.49 -12.31 23.63
N PRO A 137 -11.22 -12.14 24.74
CA PRO A 137 -12.35 -13.01 25.09
C PRO A 137 -13.60 -12.74 24.26
N THR A 138 -13.64 -11.63 23.50
CA THR A 138 -14.79 -11.23 22.69
C THR A 138 -14.80 -11.87 21.30
N LEU A 139 -13.65 -12.40 20.85
CA LEU A 139 -13.52 -13.03 19.55
C LEU A 139 -13.96 -14.50 19.57
N ALA A 140 -14.54 -14.95 18.45
CA ALA A 140 -15.00 -16.32 18.28
C ALA A 140 -13.83 -17.30 18.17
N ARG A 141 -14.00 -18.49 18.77
CA ARG A 141 -13.00 -19.57 18.78
C ARG A 141 -13.56 -20.83 18.14
N THR A 142 -12.68 -21.57 17.47
CA THR A 142 -12.97 -22.89 16.92
C THR A 142 -11.95 -23.89 17.45
N GLN A 143 -12.41 -25.11 17.77
CA GLN A 143 -11.57 -26.24 18.21
C GLN A 143 -11.27 -27.23 17.08
N ASN A 144 -11.65 -26.90 15.84
CA ASN A 144 -11.43 -27.73 14.66
C ASN A 144 -10.44 -27.09 13.67
N ALA A 145 -9.57 -26.21 14.17
CA ALA A 145 -8.59 -25.48 13.37
C ALA A 145 -7.20 -26.09 13.55
N ASN A 146 -6.68 -26.76 12.52
CA ASN A 146 -5.39 -27.42 12.59
C ASN A 146 -4.26 -26.43 12.25
N CYS A 147 -3.50 -26.00 13.27
CA CYS A 147 -2.34 -25.16 13.06
C CYS A 147 -1.19 -25.94 12.42
N ALA A 148 -0.71 -25.50 11.24
CA ALA A 148 0.41 -26.13 10.52
C ALA A 148 1.77 -26.04 11.25
N ASN A 149 1.92 -25.12 12.21
CA ASN A 149 3.18 -24.89 12.92
C ASN A 149 3.32 -25.74 14.20
N CYS A 150 2.26 -25.87 14.99
CA CYS A 150 2.30 -26.55 16.30
C CYS A 150 1.29 -27.69 16.47
N ASN A 151 0.48 -28.00 15.45
CA ASN A 151 -0.60 -29.00 15.49
C ASN A 151 -1.62 -28.80 16.62
N HIS A 152 -1.74 -27.58 17.14
CA HIS A 152 -2.81 -27.22 18.04
C HIS A 152 -4.12 -27.06 17.27
N HIS A 153 -5.24 -27.38 17.93
CA HIS A 153 -6.57 -27.46 17.29
C HIS A 153 -7.47 -26.25 17.59
N GLU A 154 -7.01 -25.33 18.45
CA GLU A 154 -7.77 -24.14 18.83
C GLU A 154 -7.23 -22.88 18.14
N ALA A 155 -8.14 -22.14 17.49
CA ALA A 155 -7.85 -20.87 16.85
C ALA A 155 -8.97 -19.86 17.06
N VAL A 156 -8.58 -18.60 17.22
CA VAL A 156 -9.47 -17.44 17.09
C VAL A 156 -9.66 -17.16 15.60
N PHE A 157 -10.88 -16.78 15.21
CA PHE A 157 -11.15 -16.36 13.84
C PHE A 157 -12.01 -15.10 13.77
N PHE A 158 -11.79 -14.30 12.73
CA PHE A 158 -12.54 -13.08 12.45
C PHE A 158 -12.46 -12.76 10.95
N GLN A 159 -13.40 -11.94 10.47
CA GLN A 159 -13.41 -11.47 9.09
C GLN A 159 -12.43 -10.31 8.92
N SER A 160 -11.75 -10.22 7.78
CA SER A 160 -10.88 -9.08 7.51
C SER A 160 -11.68 -7.78 7.32
N ASP A 161 -11.29 -6.71 8.00
CA ASP A 161 -11.94 -5.38 7.93
C ASP A 161 -11.62 -4.58 6.65
N ILE A 162 -11.10 -5.19 5.59
CA ILE A 162 -10.78 -4.43 4.37
C ILE A 162 -12.07 -4.07 3.63
N ALA A 163 -12.37 -2.78 3.59
CA ALA A 163 -13.49 -2.18 2.89
C ALA A 163 -13.56 -2.49 1.38
N GLN A 164 -12.49 -3.01 0.77
CA GLN A 164 -12.39 -3.39 -0.65
C GLN A 164 -12.34 -4.90 -0.90
N ALA A 165 -12.46 -5.74 0.13
CA ALA A 165 -12.50 -7.18 -0.06
C ALA A 165 -13.93 -7.62 -0.39
N ASP A 166 -14.20 -7.82 -1.68
CA ASP A 166 -15.34 -8.63 -2.16
C ASP A 166 -15.27 -10.09 -1.63
N SER A 167 -14.18 -10.46 -0.95
CA SER A 167 -13.99 -11.76 -0.30
C SER A 167 -14.29 -11.68 1.20
N LEU A 168 -15.26 -12.49 1.65
CA LEU A 168 -15.54 -12.77 3.07
C LEU A 168 -14.48 -13.72 3.66
N ALA A 169 -13.20 -13.42 3.44
CA ALA A 169 -12.10 -14.27 3.88
C ALA A 169 -12.00 -14.24 5.42
N LEU A 170 -11.81 -15.43 6.00
CA LEU A 170 -11.65 -15.58 7.44
C LEU A 170 -10.16 -15.72 7.78
N ILE A 171 -9.71 -14.88 8.70
CA ILE A 171 -8.36 -14.95 9.27
C ILE A 171 -8.42 -15.83 10.51
N PHE A 172 -7.48 -16.75 10.63
CA PHE A 172 -7.31 -17.63 11.77
C PHE A 172 -6.00 -17.33 12.50
N VAL A 173 -6.03 -17.35 13.83
CA VAL A 173 -4.86 -17.19 14.69
C VAL A 173 -4.83 -18.30 15.73
N CYS A 174 -3.75 -19.08 15.75
CA CYS A 174 -3.57 -20.18 16.69
C CYS A 174 -3.43 -19.66 18.13
N CYS A 175 -4.15 -20.26 19.08
CA CYS A 175 -4.10 -19.85 20.49
C CYS A 175 -2.82 -20.28 21.24
N ASN A 176 -1.94 -21.08 20.62
CA ASN A 176 -0.74 -21.62 21.28
C ASN A 176 0.58 -21.06 20.72
N CYS A 177 0.62 -20.67 19.43
CA CYS A 177 1.87 -20.25 18.78
C CYS A 177 1.74 -18.99 17.93
N ASP A 178 0.59 -18.32 17.98
CA ASP A 178 0.28 -17.09 17.22
C ASP A 178 0.48 -17.21 15.71
N HIS A 179 0.54 -18.43 15.17
CA HIS A 179 0.58 -18.65 13.74
C HIS A 179 -0.74 -18.17 13.13
N LYS A 180 -0.63 -17.38 12.05
CA LYS A 180 -1.76 -16.72 11.39
C LYS A 180 -1.87 -17.29 9.99
N TRP A 181 -3.09 -17.60 9.55
CA TRP A 181 -3.37 -18.06 8.19
C TRP A 181 -4.76 -17.61 7.74
N VAL A 182 -5.03 -17.71 6.44
CA VAL A 182 -6.33 -17.40 5.82
C VAL A 182 -6.90 -18.68 5.22
N ASN A 183 -8.22 -18.85 5.27
CA ASN A 183 -8.96 -19.91 4.59
C ASN A 183 -9.87 -19.31 3.50
#